data_AF-A0A7S2KDZ3-F1
#
_entry.id   AF-A0A7S2KDZ3-F1
#
_cell.length_a   1.000
_cell.length_b   1.000
_cell.length_c   1.000
_cell.angle_alpha   90.00
_cell.angle_beta   90.00
_cell.angle_gamma   90.00
#
_symmetry.space_group_name_H-M   'P 1'
#
loop_
_entity.id
_entity.type
_entity.pdbx_description
1 polymer ?
#
loop_
_entity_poly.entity_id
_entity_poly.type
_entity_poly.pdbx_seq_one_letter_code
_entity_poly.pdbx_strand_id
1 'polypeptide(L)'
;RTYFFTTAFVAFTILSAYAYVHFPTDNLCVIDKTDIEQYEYAQSFMPGTYSATLGNNGKVVPITIEEFEDGTPYVYRFCNQYAIFGQQFPTLHLMDEFEWLTSDQKLIAKAYGWASMIILALVVLGIFGMRIAESCYGLFKGTYEEVGISQQIDFSNVREMAAYVPLIRDDNFQFPLLTCDIDKIDEDLIGFETGDQQFRDWNLIHD
;
A
#
# COMPACT_ATOMS: atom_id res chain seq x y z
N ARG A 1 -22.24 6.74 6.78
CA ARG A 1 -22.94 5.46 6.49
C ARG A 1 -22.27 4.69 5.34
N THR A 2 -21.94 5.32 4.22
CA THR A 2 -21.29 4.66 3.06
C THR A 2 -19.94 4.02 3.40
N TYR A 3 -19.05 4.75 4.08
CA TYR A 3 -17.73 4.20 4.47
C TYR A 3 -17.80 3.11 5.55
N PHE A 4 -18.81 3.16 6.43
CA PHE A 4 -18.93 2.20 7.52
C PHE A 4 -19.09 0.76 6.99
N PHE A 5 -19.96 0.56 6.00
CA PHE A 5 -20.17 -0.77 5.41
C PHE A 5 -18.92 -1.26 4.65
N THR A 6 -18.24 -0.38 3.91
CA THR A 6 -17.02 -0.74 3.19
C THR A 6 -15.89 -1.12 4.15
N THR A 7 -15.66 -0.32 5.19
CA THR A 7 -14.65 -0.61 6.22
C THR A 7 -15.00 -1.88 7.00
N ALA A 8 -16.28 -2.08 7.35
CA ALA A 8 -16.73 -3.30 8.01
C ALA A 8 -16.50 -4.53 7.12
N PHE A 9 -16.80 -4.45 5.82
CA PHE A 9 -16.58 -5.54 4.87
C PHE A 9 -15.09 -5.92 4.78
N VAL A 10 -14.20 -4.93 4.70
CA VAL A 10 -12.74 -5.17 4.70
C VAL A 10 -12.30 -5.80 6.01
N ALA A 11 -12.75 -5.26 7.14
CA ALA A 11 -12.43 -5.80 8.46
C ALA A 11 -12.92 -7.26 8.59
N PHE A 12 -14.14 -7.57 8.15
CA PHE A 12 -14.66 -8.93 8.12
C PHE A 12 -13.86 -9.86 7.22
N THR A 13 -13.41 -9.38 6.06
CA THR A 13 -12.58 -10.16 5.12
C THR A 13 -11.21 -10.51 5.73
N ILE A 14 -10.61 -9.56 6.45
CA ILE A 14 -9.33 -9.80 7.16
C ILE A 14 -9.56 -10.75 8.34
N LEU A 15 -10.58 -10.49 9.15
CA LEU A 15 -10.90 -11.31 10.31
C LEU A 15 -11.31 -12.73 9.94
N SER A 16 -12.01 -12.94 8.82
CA SER A 16 -12.34 -14.27 8.33
C SER A 16 -11.11 -15.03 7.86
N ALA A 17 -10.11 -14.35 7.27
CA ALA A 17 -8.83 -14.96 6.93
C ALA A 17 -8.11 -15.46 8.17
N TYR A 18 -8.05 -14.63 9.22
CA TYR A 18 -7.51 -15.02 10.52
C TYR A 18 -8.30 -16.19 11.11
N ALA A 19 -9.63 -16.07 11.18
CA ALA A 19 -10.47 -17.12 11.74
C ALA A 19 -10.30 -18.46 11.04
N TYR A 20 -10.07 -18.48 9.73
CA TYR A 20 -9.81 -19.69 8.97
C TYR A 20 -8.47 -20.33 9.33
N VAL A 21 -7.39 -19.54 9.37
CA VAL A 21 -6.04 -20.03 9.72
C VAL A 21 -5.96 -20.50 11.17
N HIS A 22 -6.71 -19.84 12.05
CA HIS A 22 -6.77 -20.17 13.48
C HIS A 22 -7.84 -21.20 13.82
N PHE A 23 -8.63 -21.67 12.86
CA PHE A 23 -9.63 -22.67 13.16
C PHE A 23 -8.87 -23.92 13.62
N PRO A 24 -9.02 -24.34 14.89
CA PRO A 24 -8.19 -25.41 15.44
C PRO A 24 -8.65 -26.71 14.79
N THR A 25 -7.91 -27.16 13.78
CA THR A 25 -8.17 -28.44 13.13
C THR A 25 -7.77 -29.58 14.07
N ASP A 26 -6.70 -29.37 14.83
CA ASP A 26 -6.07 -30.30 15.77
C ASP A 26 -4.79 -29.66 16.32
N ASN A 27 -4.47 -29.76 17.62
CA ASN A 27 -3.19 -29.25 18.16
C ASN A 27 -2.00 -30.17 17.80
N LEU A 28 -1.96 -30.72 16.58
CA LEU A 28 -0.99 -31.70 16.13
C LEU A 28 -0.20 -31.16 14.93
N CYS A 29 1.11 -31.38 14.90
CA CYS A 29 1.95 -31.21 13.71
C CYS A 29 2.57 -32.54 13.33
N VAL A 30 2.79 -32.74 12.03
CA VAL A 30 3.66 -33.81 11.51
C VAL A 30 5.12 -33.33 11.60
N ILE A 31 6.01 -34.17 12.13
CA ILE A 31 7.45 -33.89 12.21
C ILE A 31 8.18 -34.64 11.11
N ASP A 32 9.15 -34.00 10.46
CA ASP A 32 10.06 -34.70 9.55
C ASP A 32 11.07 -35.55 10.34
N LYS A 33 11.44 -36.71 9.80
CA LYS A 33 12.27 -37.72 10.48
C LYS A 33 13.62 -37.20 10.92
N THR A 34 14.17 -36.23 10.21
CA THR A 34 15.48 -35.62 10.52
C THR A 34 15.48 -34.90 11.86
N ASP A 35 14.31 -34.49 12.34
CA ASP A 35 14.18 -33.58 13.47
C ASP A 35 13.60 -34.27 14.71
N ILE A 36 13.35 -35.59 14.66
CA ILE A 36 12.77 -36.35 15.77
C ILE A 36 13.62 -36.23 17.04
N GLU A 37 14.95 -36.28 16.90
CA GLU A 37 15.88 -36.19 18.03
C GLU A 37 15.81 -34.84 18.77
N GLN A 38 15.29 -33.80 18.11
CA GLN A 38 15.18 -32.46 18.68
C GLN A 38 13.96 -32.30 19.61
N TYR A 39 12.98 -33.21 19.54
CA TYR A 39 11.69 -33.03 20.22
C TYR A 39 11.41 -34.09 21.28
N GLU A 40 11.59 -33.69 22.55
CA GLU A 40 11.43 -34.54 23.75
C GLU A 40 10.00 -35.13 23.94
N TYR A 41 9.00 -34.59 23.23
CA TYR A 41 7.58 -34.98 23.37
C TYR A 41 6.93 -35.50 22.07
N ALA A 42 7.73 -35.90 21.08
CA ALA A 42 7.20 -36.50 19.86
C ALA A 42 6.57 -37.88 20.14
N GLN A 43 5.34 -38.10 19.68
CA GLN A 43 4.69 -39.42 19.71
C GLN A 43 4.70 -40.02 18.31
N SER A 44 5.40 -41.15 18.14
CA SER A 44 5.36 -41.94 16.91
C SER A 44 4.15 -42.87 16.95
N PHE A 45 3.30 -42.80 15.93
CA PHE A 45 2.24 -43.77 15.73
C PHE A 45 2.65 -44.70 14.59
N MET A 46 2.71 -46.01 14.87
CA MET A 46 2.92 -47.00 13.82
C MET A 46 1.72 -47.02 12.87
N PRO A 47 1.90 -47.31 11.57
CA PRO A 47 0.79 -47.54 10.65
C PRO A 47 -0.14 -48.61 11.23
N GLY A 48 -1.46 -48.36 11.19
CA GLY A 48 -2.43 -49.26 11.80
C GLY A 48 -3.77 -48.62 12.12
N THR A 49 -4.71 -49.43 12.57
CA THR A 49 -6.06 -48.97 12.96
C THR A 49 -6.09 -48.68 14.45
N TYR A 50 -6.33 -47.41 14.80
CA TYR A 50 -6.51 -46.94 16.17
C TYR A 50 -7.98 -46.65 16.43
N SER A 51 -8.39 -46.82 17.69
CA SER A 51 -9.73 -46.44 18.13
C SER A 51 -9.71 -45.04 18.72
N ALA A 52 -10.31 -44.07 18.03
CA ALA A 52 -10.45 -42.70 18.53
C ALA A 52 -11.84 -42.47 19.13
N THR A 53 -11.90 -41.78 20.27
CA THR A 53 -13.18 -41.45 20.91
C THR A 53 -13.56 -40.02 20.59
N LEU A 54 -14.68 -39.82 19.89
CA LEU A 54 -15.20 -38.48 19.57
C LEU A 54 -15.72 -37.81 20.84
N GLY A 55 -15.14 -36.67 21.21
CA GLY A 55 -15.42 -35.96 22.47
C GLY A 55 -16.88 -35.57 22.69
N ASN A 56 -17.67 -35.36 21.63
CA ASN A 56 -19.06 -34.91 21.78
C ASN A 56 -20.01 -36.01 22.25
N ASN A 57 -19.77 -37.28 21.89
CA ASN A 57 -20.75 -38.37 22.09
C ASN A 57 -20.13 -39.66 22.68
N GLY A 58 -18.82 -39.68 22.95
CA GLY A 58 -18.13 -40.91 23.38
C GLY A 58 -18.11 -42.02 22.32
N LYS A 59 -18.49 -41.70 21.08
CA LYS A 59 -18.51 -42.66 19.97
C LYS A 59 -17.07 -43.00 19.58
N VAL A 60 -16.75 -44.29 19.64
CA VAL A 60 -15.46 -44.81 19.16
C VAL A 60 -15.52 -44.97 17.64
N VAL A 61 -14.59 -44.36 16.94
CA VAL A 61 -14.43 -44.45 15.48
C VAL A 61 -13.05 -45.01 15.17
N PRO A 62 -12.94 -46.04 14.32
CA PRO A 62 -11.64 -46.52 13.86
C PRO A 62 -11.00 -45.48 12.94
N ILE A 63 -9.77 -45.09 13.26
CA ILE A 63 -8.92 -44.25 12.42
C ILE A 63 -7.79 -45.14 11.93
N THR A 64 -7.66 -45.28 10.62
CA THR A 64 -6.53 -45.96 10.01
C THR A 64 -5.48 -44.92 9.70
N ILE A 65 -4.30 -45.06 10.29
CA ILE A 65 -3.11 -44.29 9.92
C ILE A 65 -2.44 -45.10 8.81
N GLU A 66 -2.47 -44.56 7.59
CA GLU A 66 -1.79 -45.13 6.44
C GLU A 66 -0.27 -45.03 6.61
N GLU A 67 0.47 -45.84 5.88
CA GLU A 67 1.94 -45.79 5.86
C GLU A 67 2.37 -44.72 4.84
N PHE A 68 3.49 -44.04 5.07
CA PHE A 68 4.06 -43.20 4.01
C PHE A 68 4.44 -44.05 2.78
N GLU A 69 4.50 -43.44 1.60
CA GLU A 69 4.97 -44.12 0.36
C GLU A 69 6.36 -44.77 0.52
N ASP A 70 7.14 -44.32 1.49
CA ASP A 70 8.48 -44.83 1.81
C ASP A 70 8.52 -45.87 2.95
N GLY A 71 7.37 -46.34 3.45
CA GLY A 71 7.28 -47.42 4.43
C GLY A 71 7.54 -47.00 5.89
N THR A 72 7.30 -45.73 6.24
CA THR A 72 7.67 -45.19 7.55
C THR A 72 6.49 -44.65 8.37
N PRO A 73 6.61 -44.66 9.71
CA PRO A 73 5.54 -44.20 10.61
C PRO A 73 5.40 -42.67 10.62
N TYR A 74 4.17 -42.19 10.78
CA TYR A 74 3.90 -40.78 11.06
C TYR A 74 4.31 -40.43 12.49
N VAL A 75 5.10 -39.38 12.65
CA VAL A 75 5.46 -38.82 13.95
C VAL A 75 4.72 -37.51 14.15
N TYR A 76 3.89 -37.46 15.18
CA TYR A 76 3.14 -36.26 15.52
C TYR A 76 3.69 -35.63 16.81
N ARG A 77 3.66 -34.30 16.87
CA ARG A 77 3.89 -33.55 18.12
C ARG A 77 2.71 -32.65 18.44
N PHE A 78 2.58 -32.33 19.72
CA PHE A 78 1.71 -31.25 20.14
C PHE A 78 2.25 -29.91 19.63
N CYS A 79 1.39 -29.15 18.97
CA CYS A 79 1.69 -27.80 18.48
C CYS A 79 0.74 -26.80 19.12
N ASN A 80 1.30 -25.83 19.85
CA ASN A 80 0.52 -24.78 20.46
C ASN A 80 0.12 -23.72 19.41
N GLN A 81 -1.09 -23.84 18.89
CA GLN A 81 -1.64 -22.93 17.89
C GLN A 81 -2.03 -21.55 18.45
N TYR A 82 -2.01 -21.37 19.78
CA TYR A 82 -2.32 -20.08 20.42
C TYR A 82 -1.17 -19.08 20.37
N ALA A 83 0.06 -19.50 20.05
CA ALA A 83 1.25 -18.64 20.04
C ALA A 83 1.22 -17.52 18.97
N ILE A 84 0.27 -17.58 18.03
CA ILE A 84 0.21 -16.72 16.85
C ILE A 84 -0.55 -15.40 17.12
N PHE A 85 -1.24 -15.25 18.27
CA PHE A 85 -2.02 -14.06 18.63
C PHE A 85 -1.21 -12.75 18.78
N GLY A 86 0.07 -12.72 18.40
CA GLY A 86 0.93 -11.53 18.38
C GLY A 86 1.64 -11.24 17.05
N GLN A 87 1.36 -11.97 15.96
CA GLN A 87 2.11 -11.83 14.71
C GLN A 87 1.46 -10.90 13.67
N GLN A 88 2.30 -10.30 12.83
CA GLN A 88 1.97 -9.22 11.88
C GLN A 88 1.17 -9.71 10.66
N PHE A 89 0.26 -8.87 10.16
CA PHE A 89 -0.48 -9.09 8.91
C PHE A 89 0.28 -8.51 7.70
N PRO A 90 0.26 -9.17 6.52
CA PRO A 90 -0.29 -10.50 6.26
C PRO A 90 0.64 -11.59 6.79
N THR A 91 0.09 -12.71 7.27
CA THR A 91 0.85 -13.87 7.78
C THR A 91 1.59 -14.64 6.69
N LEU A 92 1.77 -14.05 5.51
CA LEU A 92 2.23 -14.69 4.29
C LEU A 92 3.66 -15.22 4.40
N HIS A 93 4.52 -14.53 5.15
CA HIS A 93 5.90 -14.97 5.41
C HIS A 93 6.02 -16.04 6.50
N LEU A 94 4.97 -16.24 7.29
CA LEU A 94 4.95 -17.18 8.41
C LEU A 94 4.27 -18.50 8.02
N MET A 95 3.64 -18.56 6.83
CA MET A 95 2.94 -19.74 6.32
C MET A 95 3.85 -20.94 6.09
N ASP A 96 5.11 -20.70 5.72
CA ASP A 96 6.10 -21.77 5.57
C ASP A 96 6.54 -22.32 6.93
N GLU A 97 6.46 -21.51 8.00
CA GLU A 97 6.76 -21.90 9.39
C GLU A 97 5.58 -22.59 10.09
N PHE A 98 4.38 -22.56 9.50
CA PHE A 98 3.18 -23.18 10.06
C PHE A 98 3.17 -24.69 9.78
N GLU A 99 3.97 -25.44 10.51
CA GLU A 99 4.08 -26.90 10.38
C GLU A 99 2.79 -27.67 10.70
N TRP A 100 1.84 -27.08 11.43
CA TRP A 100 0.58 -27.75 11.77
C TRP A 100 -0.45 -27.71 10.64
N LEU A 101 -0.32 -26.81 9.66
CA LEU A 101 -1.27 -26.74 8.55
C LEU A 101 -0.94 -27.83 7.52
N THR A 102 -1.95 -28.58 7.07
CA THR A 102 -1.76 -29.52 5.95
C THR A 102 -1.45 -28.75 4.66
N SER A 103 -0.80 -29.40 3.68
CA SER A 103 -0.44 -28.77 2.40
C SER A 103 -1.64 -28.12 1.69
N ASP A 104 -2.81 -28.76 1.73
CA ASP A 104 -4.04 -28.22 1.15
C ASP A 104 -4.56 -27.01 1.92
N GLN A 105 -4.51 -27.06 3.26
CA GLN A 105 -4.88 -25.92 4.09
C GLN A 105 -3.93 -24.74 3.87
N LYS A 106 -2.62 -24.98 3.71
CA LYS A 106 -1.63 -23.94 3.38
C LYS A 106 -1.98 -23.27 2.05
N LEU A 107 -2.32 -24.06 1.04
CA LEU A 107 -2.72 -23.53 -0.26
C LEU A 107 -3.96 -22.63 -0.15
N ILE A 108 -5.01 -23.10 0.54
CA ILE A 108 -6.25 -22.33 0.73
C ILE A 108 -5.98 -21.06 1.55
N ALA A 109 -5.24 -21.17 2.65
CA ALA A 109 -4.89 -20.04 3.49
C ALA A 109 -4.08 -18.98 2.74
N LYS A 110 -3.11 -19.41 1.91
CA LYS A 110 -2.33 -18.53 1.03
C LYS A 110 -3.21 -17.82 0.00
N ALA A 111 -4.12 -18.55 -0.66
CA ALA A 111 -5.05 -17.98 -1.61
C ALA A 111 -5.96 -16.94 -0.95
N TYR A 112 -6.48 -17.24 0.24
CA TYR A 112 -7.35 -16.35 1.00
C TYR A 112 -6.60 -15.09 1.48
N GLY A 113 -5.36 -15.25 1.93
CA GLY A 113 -4.47 -14.15 2.29
C GLY A 113 -4.26 -13.18 1.13
N TRP A 114 -3.89 -13.68 -0.05
CA TRP A 114 -3.74 -12.86 -1.26
C TRP A 114 -5.05 -12.19 -1.69
N ALA A 115 -6.16 -12.92 -1.66
CA ALA A 115 -7.47 -12.36 -2.00
C ALA A 115 -7.84 -11.19 -1.07
N SER A 116 -7.60 -11.33 0.24
CA SER A 116 -7.86 -10.28 1.22
C SER A 116 -7.00 -9.02 0.97
N MET A 117 -5.72 -9.19 0.60
CA MET A 117 -4.82 -8.09 0.24
C MET A 117 -5.28 -7.36 -1.02
N ILE A 118 -5.73 -8.10 -2.05
CA ILE A 118 -6.26 -7.51 -3.28
C ILE A 118 -7.53 -6.70 -2.98
N ILE A 119 -8.46 -7.27 -2.20
CA ILE A 119 -9.69 -6.57 -1.82
C ILE A 119 -9.38 -5.30 -1.03
N LEU A 120 -8.45 -5.35 -0.08
CA LEU A 120 -8.00 -4.18 0.68
C LEU A 120 -7.42 -3.11 -0.25
N ALA A 121 -6.54 -3.49 -1.17
CA ALA A 121 -5.94 -2.56 -2.13
C ALA A 121 -7.01 -1.90 -3.02
N LEU A 122 -7.97 -2.68 -3.52
CA LEU A 122 -9.08 -2.15 -4.33
C LEU A 122 -9.96 -1.18 -3.54
N VAL A 123 -10.22 -1.44 -2.26
CA VAL A 123 -11.00 -0.52 -1.41
C VAL A 123 -10.22 0.76 -1.14
N VAL A 124 -8.93 0.68 -0.84
CA VAL A 124 -8.08 1.86 -0.66
C VAL A 124 -8.05 2.69 -1.94
N LEU A 125 -7.85 2.05 -3.10
CA LEU A 125 -7.92 2.71 -4.40
C LEU A 125 -9.32 3.27 -4.71
N GLY A 126 -10.39 2.59 -4.33
CA GLY A 126 -11.75 3.10 -4.54
C GLY A 126 -12.07 4.33 -3.69
N ILE A 127 -11.59 4.38 -2.44
CA ILE A 127 -11.85 5.48 -1.51
C ILE A 127 -10.92 6.67 -1.78
N PHE A 128 -9.63 6.40 -1.97
CA PHE A 128 -8.59 7.42 -2.06
C PHE A 128 -8.12 7.67 -3.49
N GLY A 129 -8.40 6.78 -4.44
CA GLY A 129 -7.84 6.84 -5.79
C GLY A 129 -8.17 8.12 -6.54
N MET A 130 -9.39 8.66 -6.39
CA MET A 130 -9.72 9.96 -6.98
C MET A 130 -8.88 11.09 -6.37
N ARG A 131 -8.72 11.14 -5.05
CA ARG A 131 -7.91 12.17 -4.39
C ARG A 131 -6.42 12.05 -4.67
N ILE A 132 -5.92 10.81 -4.76
CA ILE A 132 -4.55 10.51 -5.15
C ILE A 132 -4.35 10.93 -6.60
N ALA A 133 -5.27 10.59 -7.50
CA ALA A 133 -5.21 10.98 -8.90
C ALA A 133 -5.26 12.50 -9.07
N GLU A 134 -6.13 13.19 -8.34
CA GLU A 134 -6.20 14.66 -8.32
C GLU A 134 -4.90 15.29 -7.79
N SER A 135 -4.33 14.74 -6.71
CA SER A 135 -3.05 15.22 -6.18
C SER A 135 -1.90 14.99 -7.16
N CYS A 136 -1.82 13.80 -7.76
CA CYS A 136 -0.83 13.49 -8.77
C CYS A 136 -1.02 14.40 -10.00
N TYR A 137 -2.25 14.59 -10.46
CA TYR A 137 -2.55 15.49 -11.56
C TYR A 137 -2.18 16.94 -11.21
N GLY A 138 -2.39 17.38 -9.97
CA GLY A 138 -1.96 18.68 -9.48
C GLY A 138 -0.44 18.90 -9.50
N LEU A 139 0.38 17.85 -9.43
CA LEU A 139 1.83 17.95 -9.59
C LEU A 139 2.25 18.23 -11.04
N PHE A 140 1.44 17.81 -12.01
CA PHE A 140 1.72 17.95 -13.45
C PHE A 140 0.90 19.07 -14.11
N LYS A 141 -0.24 19.44 -13.53
CA LYS A 141 -1.07 20.54 -14.00
C LYS A 141 -0.46 21.84 -13.47
N GLY A 142 0.08 22.64 -14.38
CA GLY A 142 0.53 23.99 -14.04
C GLY A 142 -0.61 24.78 -13.36
N THR A 143 -0.27 25.56 -12.34
CA THR A 143 -1.18 26.46 -11.63
C THR A 143 -1.65 27.66 -12.47
N TYR A 144 -1.21 27.74 -13.73
CA TYR A 144 -1.59 28.82 -14.63
C TYR A 144 -3.05 28.64 -15.09
N GLU A 145 -3.90 29.57 -14.67
CA GLU A 145 -5.22 29.76 -15.23
C GLU A 145 -5.12 30.81 -16.33
N GLU A 146 -5.59 30.50 -17.54
CA GLU A 146 -5.56 31.45 -18.64
C GLU A 146 -6.41 32.68 -18.30
N VAL A 147 -5.75 33.83 -18.12
CA VAL A 147 -6.46 35.10 -17.91
C VAL A 147 -6.62 35.79 -19.26
N GLY A 148 -7.84 35.81 -19.78
CA GLY A 148 -8.20 36.55 -21.00
C GLY A 148 -8.87 35.69 -22.09
N ILE A 149 -9.19 36.31 -23.21
CA ILE A 149 -9.74 35.64 -24.39
C ILE A 149 -8.57 35.24 -25.28
N SER A 150 -8.48 33.97 -25.67
CA SER A 150 -7.48 33.50 -26.64
C SER A 150 -7.57 34.34 -27.91
N GLN A 151 -6.48 35.02 -28.25
CA GLN A 151 -6.41 35.84 -29.46
C GLN A 151 -6.23 34.98 -30.73
N GLN A 152 -6.06 33.66 -30.59
CA GLN A 152 -5.75 32.71 -31.67
C GLN A 152 -4.55 33.10 -32.55
N ILE A 153 -3.63 33.90 -32.01
CA ILE A 153 -2.38 34.24 -32.66
C ILE A 153 -1.29 33.48 -31.92
N ASP A 154 -0.55 32.63 -32.63
CA ASP A 154 0.62 31.96 -32.05
C ASP A 154 1.57 33.01 -31.51
N PHE A 155 2.11 32.77 -30.31
CA PHE A 155 2.99 33.73 -29.64
C PHE A 155 4.11 34.19 -30.58
N SER A 156 4.72 33.29 -31.36
CA SER A 156 5.79 33.59 -32.34
C SER A 156 5.41 34.57 -33.46
N ASN A 157 4.11 34.80 -33.71
CA ASN A 157 3.60 35.60 -34.81
C ASN A 157 3.16 37.02 -34.40
N VAL A 158 3.27 37.37 -33.11
CA VAL A 158 2.98 38.72 -32.62
C VAL A 158 4.10 39.66 -33.05
N ARG A 159 3.85 40.47 -34.09
CA ARG A 159 4.85 41.37 -34.72
C ARG A 159 5.46 42.42 -33.79
N GLU A 160 4.78 42.77 -32.72
CA GLU A 160 5.16 43.82 -31.77
C GLU A 160 5.78 43.26 -30.48
N MET A 161 6.21 41.99 -30.46
CA MET A 161 6.81 41.40 -29.27
C MET A 161 8.09 42.14 -28.84
N ALA A 162 7.98 42.98 -27.82
CA ALA A 162 9.01 43.11 -26.82
C ALA A 162 8.89 41.90 -25.86
N ALA A 163 10.01 41.32 -25.45
CA ALA A 163 10.07 40.07 -24.71
C ALA A 163 9.05 39.93 -23.56
N TYR A 164 8.60 38.69 -23.29
CA TYR A 164 7.91 38.39 -22.03
C TYR A 164 8.89 38.60 -20.86
N VAL A 165 8.64 39.61 -20.02
CA VAL A 165 9.40 39.85 -18.81
C VAL A 165 8.69 39.14 -17.66
N PRO A 166 9.27 38.07 -17.08
CA PRO A 166 8.67 37.42 -15.93
C PRO A 166 8.59 38.39 -14.74
N LEU A 167 7.39 38.55 -14.19
CA LEU A 167 7.12 39.43 -13.05
C LEU A 167 7.02 38.60 -11.76
N ILE A 168 7.82 38.93 -10.76
CA ILE A 168 7.68 38.42 -9.39
C ILE A 168 7.10 39.55 -8.52
N ARG A 169 6.06 39.25 -7.73
CA ARG A 169 5.41 40.22 -6.83
C ARG A 169 5.88 39.98 -5.39
N ASP A 170 6.37 41.03 -4.73
CA ASP A 170 6.74 41.05 -3.31
C ASP A 170 6.17 42.32 -2.68
N ASP A 171 5.43 42.15 -1.57
CA ASP A 171 4.70 43.24 -0.91
C ASP A 171 5.62 44.27 -0.24
N ASN A 172 6.93 43.99 -0.10
CA ASN A 172 7.90 44.90 0.49
C ASN A 172 8.38 45.99 -0.47
N PHE A 173 8.12 45.85 -1.77
CA PHE A 173 8.53 46.82 -2.78
C PHE A 173 7.35 47.62 -3.30
N GLN A 174 7.49 48.94 -3.31
CA GLN A 174 6.48 49.84 -3.85
C GLN A 174 6.37 49.76 -5.38
N PHE A 175 7.48 49.44 -6.05
CA PHE A 175 7.57 49.28 -7.50
C PHE A 175 8.33 47.98 -7.85
N PRO A 176 8.07 47.38 -9.03
CA PRO A 176 8.82 46.23 -9.49
C PRO A 176 10.31 46.56 -9.69
N LEU A 177 11.19 45.65 -9.27
CA LEU A 177 12.63 45.76 -9.54
C LEU A 177 12.93 45.31 -10.97
N LEU A 178 13.72 46.12 -11.69
CA LEU A 178 14.15 45.85 -13.06
C LEU A 178 15.45 45.07 -13.03
N THR A 179 15.49 43.91 -13.70
CA THR A 179 16.66 43.01 -13.72
C THR A 179 17.41 43.02 -15.06
N CYS A 180 16.95 43.83 -16.01
CA CYS A 180 17.51 43.95 -17.36
C CYS A 180 18.00 45.39 -17.62
N ASP A 181 18.89 45.53 -18.61
CA ASP A 181 19.42 46.83 -19.02
C ASP A 181 18.33 47.59 -19.76
N ILE A 182 17.95 48.74 -19.21
CA ILE A 182 16.86 49.57 -19.71
C ILE A 182 17.36 50.79 -20.50
N ASP A 183 18.68 50.98 -20.67
CA ASP A 183 19.26 52.18 -21.29
C ASP A 183 18.79 52.40 -22.75
N LYS A 184 18.28 51.34 -23.39
CA LYS A 184 17.78 51.36 -24.78
C LYS A 184 16.29 51.03 -24.90
N ILE A 185 15.59 50.90 -23.78
CA ILE A 185 14.17 50.62 -23.76
C ILE A 185 13.43 51.96 -23.65
N ASP A 186 12.40 52.13 -24.46
CA ASP A 186 11.52 53.28 -24.36
C ASP A 186 10.77 53.22 -23.02
N GLU A 187 10.88 54.26 -22.20
CA GLU A 187 10.31 54.33 -20.86
C GLU A 187 8.78 54.15 -20.88
N ASP A 188 8.12 54.56 -21.97
CA ASP A 188 6.67 54.41 -22.17
C ASP A 188 6.23 52.93 -22.31
N LEU A 189 7.18 52.01 -22.53
CA LEU A 189 6.91 50.56 -22.58
C LEU A 189 6.95 49.91 -21.19
N ILE A 190 7.40 50.63 -20.16
CA ILE A 190 7.44 50.12 -18.78
C ILE A 190 6.06 50.35 -18.16
N GLY A 191 5.36 49.27 -17.82
CA GLY A 191 3.94 49.30 -17.41
C GLY A 191 3.63 49.88 -16.03
N PHE A 192 4.52 50.67 -15.44
CA PHE A 192 4.31 51.34 -14.15
C PHE A 192 4.98 52.72 -14.13
N GLU A 193 4.39 53.66 -13.39
CA GLU A 193 4.92 55.01 -13.23
C GLU A 193 5.57 55.17 -11.84
N THR A 194 6.79 55.70 -11.79
CA THR A 194 7.57 55.90 -10.55
C THR A 194 7.40 57.30 -9.93
N GLY A 195 6.49 58.12 -10.45
CA GLY A 195 6.30 59.51 -10.00
C GLY A 195 7.52 60.38 -10.33
N ASP A 196 8.13 60.99 -9.30
CA ASP A 196 9.32 61.84 -9.45
C ASP A 196 10.66 61.05 -9.53
N GLN A 197 10.62 59.74 -9.29
CA GLN A 197 11.81 58.87 -9.30
C GLN A 197 12.11 58.34 -10.69
N GLN A 198 13.38 58.05 -10.99
CA GLN A 198 13.77 57.50 -12.29
C GLN A 198 13.71 55.97 -12.24
N PHE A 199 13.39 55.32 -13.37
CA PHE A 199 13.43 53.85 -13.47
C PHE A 199 14.79 53.25 -13.10
N ARG A 200 15.86 54.05 -13.25
CA ARG A 200 17.22 53.67 -12.86
C ARG A 200 17.36 53.37 -11.37
N ASP A 201 16.60 54.05 -10.50
CA ASP A 201 16.63 53.84 -9.05
C ASP A 201 16.08 52.47 -8.63
N TRP A 202 15.37 51.80 -9.55
CA TRP A 202 14.75 50.49 -9.37
C TRP A 202 15.42 49.40 -10.22
N ASN A 203 16.56 49.71 -10.85
CA ASN A 203 17.30 48.78 -11.72
C ASN A 203 18.46 48.12 -10.97
N LEU A 204 18.37 46.80 -10.79
CA LEU A 204 19.35 45.97 -10.09
C LEU A 204 20.67 45.79 -10.85
N ILE A 205 20.79 46.23 -12.10
CA ILE A 205 22.06 46.17 -12.85
C ILE A 205 23.07 47.21 -12.37
N HIS A 206 22.60 48.29 -11.76
CA HIS A 206 23.44 49.39 -11.29
C HIS A 206 23.66 49.41 -9.77
N ASP A 207 23.11 48.43 -9.06
CA ASP A 207 23.33 48.16 -7.64
C ASP A 207 24.59 47.29 -7.42
#